data_AF-A0A9N7KWD7-F1
#
_entry.id   AF-A0A9N7KWD7-F1
#
_cell.length_a   1.000
_cell.length_b   1.000
_cell.length_c   1.000
_cell.angle_alpha   90.00
_cell.angle_beta   90.00
_cell.angle_gamma   90.00
#
_symmetry.space_group_name_H-M   'P 1'
#
loop_
_entity.id
_entity.type
_entity.pdbx_description
1 polymer ?
#
loop_
_entity_poly.entity_id
_entity_poly.type
_entity_poly.pdbx_seq_one_letter_code
_entity_poly.pdbx_strand_id
1 'polypeptide(L)'
;MHLLLWTHINFDSYWVEHYVEKLTPRGLMAMDRVTEYRGFDVHVDLNMASRDMFDVWFQVEGPMSPSGVAAIGKRIKVFGGPYSRRWAYLVAELAGRAAVDVILGPDE
;
A
#
# COMPACT_ATOMS: atom_id res chain seq x y z
N MET A 1 -4.27 -30.51 -12.60
CA MET A 1 -4.31 -30.12 -14.04
C MET A 1 -5.47 -29.15 -14.18
N HIS A 2 -5.29 -27.88 -13.84
CA HIS A 2 -4.82 -26.86 -14.77
C HIS A 2 -4.06 -25.76 -14.02
N LEU A 3 -2.90 -25.42 -14.56
CA LEU A 3 -1.99 -24.36 -14.13
C LEU A 3 -2.41 -23.01 -14.74
N LEU A 4 -1.96 -21.93 -14.08
CA LEU A 4 -1.58 -20.62 -14.62
C LEU A 4 -2.68 -19.69 -15.14
N LEU A 5 -2.92 -18.60 -14.39
CA LEU A 5 -2.57 -17.25 -14.85
C LEU A 5 -2.67 -16.28 -13.67
N TRP A 6 -1.53 -15.89 -13.08
CA TRP A 6 -1.20 -14.55 -12.54
C TRP A 6 0.06 -14.62 -11.67
N THR A 7 1.12 -15.19 -12.22
CA THR A 7 2.49 -14.94 -11.77
C THR A 7 3.04 -13.86 -12.68
N HIS A 8 3.08 -12.60 -12.25
CA HIS A 8 4.05 -11.56 -12.67
C HIS A 8 3.65 -10.21 -12.06
N ILE A 9 3.72 -10.10 -10.73
CA ILE A 9 4.11 -8.84 -10.11
C ILE A 9 5.61 -9.00 -9.86
N ASN A 10 6.43 -8.56 -10.83
CA ASN A 10 7.88 -8.55 -10.68
C ASN A 10 8.24 -7.55 -9.56
N PHE A 11 8.47 -8.07 -8.36
CA PHE A 11 9.20 -7.36 -7.31
C PHE A 11 10.68 -7.38 -7.68
N ASP A 12 11.13 -6.38 -8.43
CA ASP A 12 12.56 -6.14 -8.62
C ASP A 12 13.09 -5.45 -7.35
N SER A 13 13.60 -6.25 -6.41
CA SER A 13 13.97 -5.85 -5.04
C SER A 13 15.17 -4.89 -4.97
N TYR A 14 15.90 -4.69 -6.06
CA TYR A 14 17.11 -3.87 -6.07
C TYR A 14 16.89 -2.39 -6.42
N TRP A 15 15.73 -2.04 -6.97
CA TRP A 15 15.41 -0.66 -7.34
C TRP A 15 14.59 0.09 -6.28
N VAL A 16 14.00 -0.63 -5.32
CA VAL A 16 13.12 -0.07 -4.29
C VAL A 16 13.93 0.50 -3.12
N GLU A 17 15.01 -0.15 -2.70
CA GLU A 17 15.79 0.29 -1.54
C GLU A 17 16.59 1.58 -1.81
N HIS A 18 17.17 1.72 -3.00
CA HIS A 18 18.03 2.86 -3.34
C HIS A 18 17.27 4.19 -3.53
N TYR A 19 15.95 4.12 -3.74
CA TYR A 19 15.08 5.30 -3.89
C TYR A 19 14.36 5.69 -2.60
N VAL A 20 14.09 4.72 -1.72
CA VAL A 20 13.44 4.95 -0.41
C VAL A 20 14.36 5.72 0.54
N GLU A 21 15.68 5.51 0.47
CA GLU A 21 16.65 6.16 1.37
C GLU A 21 16.88 7.65 1.06
N LYS A 22 16.64 8.11 -0.18
CA LYS A 22 16.92 9.50 -0.60
C LYS A 22 15.76 10.49 -0.42
N LEU A 23 14.57 10.03 -0.04
CA LEU A 23 13.35 10.86 -0.03
C LEU A 23 12.86 11.33 1.35
N THR A 24 13.64 11.17 2.42
CA THR A 24 13.23 11.66 3.75
C THR A 24 14.20 12.69 4.35
N PRO A 25 14.02 13.99 4.08
CA PRO A 25 14.34 15.00 5.06
C PRO A 25 13.28 14.98 6.16
N ARG A 26 13.74 14.87 7.41
CA ARG A 26 12.95 14.88 8.64
C ARG A 26 11.90 15.99 8.69
N GLY A 27 10.68 15.62 9.08
CA GLY A 27 9.70 16.53 9.67
C GLY A 27 8.31 16.40 9.06
N LEU A 28 7.50 15.50 9.63
CA LEU A 28 6.04 15.41 9.44
C LEU A 28 5.57 15.06 8.02
N MET A 29 5.88 13.84 7.56
CA MET A 29 5.01 13.17 6.60
C MET A 29 3.72 12.83 7.36
N ALA A 30 2.72 13.70 7.28
CA ALA A 30 1.44 13.47 7.93
C ALA A 30 0.82 12.21 7.32
N MET A 31 0.62 11.19 8.17
CA MET A 31 -0.29 10.10 7.86
C MET A 31 -1.68 10.72 7.70
N ASP A 32 -2.05 11.00 6.46
CA ASP A 32 -3.16 11.90 6.16
C ASP A 32 -4.52 11.26 6.43
N ARG A 33 -4.60 9.92 6.43
CA ARG A 33 -5.84 9.20 6.71
C ARG A 33 -5.57 7.77 7.15
N VAL A 34 -6.27 7.36 8.20
CA VAL A 34 -6.34 5.96 8.67
C VAL A 34 -7.80 5.51 8.61
N THR A 35 -8.05 4.32 8.08
CA THR A 35 -9.37 3.69 8.10
C THR A 35 -9.26 2.26 8.60
N GLU A 36 -10.10 1.90 9.56
CA GLU A 36 -10.20 0.53 10.04
C GLU A 36 -11.05 -0.31 9.07
N TYR A 37 -10.61 -1.53 8.82
CA TYR A 37 -11.31 -2.53 8.02
C TYR A 37 -11.01 -3.94 8.53
N ARG A 38 -12.05 -4.64 9.02
CA ARG A 38 -11.97 -6.02 9.55
C ARG A 38 -10.91 -6.18 10.66
N GLY A 39 -10.73 -5.16 11.49
CA GLY A 39 -9.74 -5.16 12.58
C GLY A 39 -8.30 -4.84 12.14
N PHE A 40 -8.10 -4.42 10.90
CA PHE A 40 -6.83 -3.90 10.40
C PHE A 40 -6.94 -2.40 10.12
N ASP A 41 -5.88 -1.66 10.41
CA ASP A 41 -5.74 -0.25 10.05
C ASP A 41 -5.11 -0.13 8.67
N VAL A 42 -5.78 0.59 7.78
CA VAL A 42 -5.26 0.99 6.47
C VAL A 42 -4.80 2.44 6.55
N HIS A 43 -3.49 2.62 6.47
CA HIS A 43 -2.83 3.92 6.46
C HIS A 43 -2.59 4.37 5.02
N VAL A 44 -2.88 5.64 4.72
CA VAL A 44 -2.65 6.24 3.40
C VAL A 44 -1.68 7.42 3.52
N ASP A 45 -0.67 7.43 2.64
CA ASP A 45 0.32 8.50 2.56
C ASP A 45 0.39 9.04 1.12
N LEU A 46 0.23 10.37 1.01
CA LEU A 46 0.26 11.11 -0.24
C LEU A 46 1.58 11.88 -0.37
N ASN A 47 2.25 11.72 -1.51
CA ASN A 47 3.37 12.56 -1.89
C ASN A 47 2.99 13.40 -3.12
N MET A 48 3.09 14.73 -3.00
CA MET A 48 2.78 15.64 -4.09
C MET A 48 3.82 15.51 -5.22
N ALA A 49 3.41 14.95 -6.35
CA ALA A 49 4.25 14.80 -7.54
C ALA A 49 4.23 16.06 -8.42
N SER A 50 3.07 16.71 -8.52
CA SER A 50 2.88 18.01 -9.16
C SER A 50 1.64 18.71 -8.59
N ARG A 51 1.31 19.93 -9.05
CA ARG A 51 0.19 20.70 -8.49
C ARG A 51 -1.09 19.88 -8.49
N ASP A 52 -1.62 19.64 -7.29
CA ASP A 52 -2.83 18.86 -7.02
C ASP A 52 -2.82 17.39 -7.49
N MET A 53 -1.63 16.85 -7.79
CA MET A 53 -1.41 15.48 -8.25
C MET A 53 -0.44 14.76 -7.32
N PHE A 54 -0.83 13.57 -6.86
CA PHE A 54 -0.17 12.85 -5.78
C PHE A 54 0.19 11.42 -6.20
N ASP A 55 1.43 11.03 -5.97
CA ASP A 55 1.76 9.63 -5.80
C ASP A 55 1.21 9.16 -4.45
N VAL A 56 0.74 7.92 -4.36
CA VAL A 56 0.13 7.40 -3.15
C VAL A 56 0.67 6.04 -2.76
N TRP A 57 0.79 5.86 -1.45
CA TRP A 57 1.12 4.60 -0.82
C TRP A 57 0.05 4.22 0.19
N PHE A 58 -0.09 2.93 0.43
CA PHE A 58 -0.85 2.40 1.55
C PHE A 58 0.02 1.49 2.42
N GLN A 59 -0.38 1.32 3.68
CA GLN A 59 0.21 0.37 4.61
C GLN A 59 -0.93 -0.26 5.42
N VAL A 60 -0.85 -1.57 5.65
CA VAL A 60 -1.82 -2.30 6.46
C VAL A 60 -1.15 -2.70 7.77
N GLU A 61 -1.76 -2.34 8.89
CA GLU A 61 -1.36 -2.74 10.25
C GLU A 61 -2.50 -3.51 10.91
N GLY A 62 -2.20 -4.44 11.81
CA GLY A 62 -3.24 -5.20 12.47
C GLY A 62 -2.70 -6.21 13.50
N PRO A 63 -3.59 -6.82 14.29
CA PRO A 63 -3.23 -7.65 15.43
C PRO A 63 -2.61 -9.00 15.03
N MET A 64 -2.79 -9.41 13.78
CA MET A 64 -2.31 -10.69 13.26
C MET A 64 -1.14 -10.45 12.31
N SER A 65 0.01 -11.06 12.58
CA SER A 65 1.07 -11.29 11.61
C SER A 65 1.09 -12.78 11.27
N PRO A 66 0.27 -13.26 10.31
CA PRO A 66 0.32 -14.66 9.93
C PRO A 66 1.73 -14.94 9.39
N SER A 67 2.38 -15.98 9.93
CA SER A 67 3.70 -16.40 9.46
C SER A 67 3.62 -16.77 7.98
N GLY A 68 4.11 -15.89 7.11
CA GLY A 68 4.05 -16.05 5.65
C GLY A 68 3.55 -14.84 4.88
N VAL A 69 2.91 -13.85 5.51
CA VAL A 69 2.44 -12.63 4.82
C VAL A 69 3.38 -11.45 5.06
N ALA A 70 4.39 -11.30 4.20
CA ALA A 70 5.41 -10.25 4.26
C ALA A 70 4.91 -8.82 3.96
N ALA A 71 3.58 -8.61 3.91
CA ALA A 71 2.97 -7.35 3.49
C ALA A 71 2.46 -6.47 4.64
N ILE A 72 2.29 -7.01 5.85
CA ILE A 72 1.80 -6.25 7.02
C ILE A 72 2.93 -5.36 7.54
N GLY A 73 2.63 -4.08 7.79
CA GLY A 73 3.60 -3.07 8.20
C GLY A 73 4.52 -2.55 7.08
N LYS A 74 4.41 -3.08 5.86
CA LYS A 74 5.15 -2.55 4.71
C LYS A 74 4.33 -1.50 3.99
N ARG A 75 4.96 -0.36 3.70
CA ARG A 75 4.41 0.68 2.84
C ARG A 75 4.52 0.26 1.36
N ILE A 76 3.40 0.22 0.65
CA ILE A 76 3.28 -0.24 -0.74
C ILE A 76 2.82 0.93 -1.63
N LYS A 77 3.54 1.19 -2.72
CA LYS A 77 3.15 2.23 -3.70
C LYS A 77 1.97 1.73 -4.54
N VAL A 78 0.95 2.56 -4.71
CA VAL A 78 -0.13 2.29 -5.68
C VAL A 78 0.33 2.73 -7.07
N PHE A 79 0.24 1.83 -8.04
CA PHE A 79 0.62 2.09 -9.43
C PHE A 79 -0.52 2.76 -10.20
N GLY A 80 -0.18 3.53 -11.24
CA GLY A 80 -1.12 4.20 -12.16
C GLY A 80 -1.36 5.68 -11.86
N GLY A 81 -0.62 6.25 -10.92
CA GLY A 81 -0.63 7.68 -10.60
C GLY A 81 0.33 8.52 -11.47
N PRO A 82 0.49 9.82 -11.13
CA PRO A 82 -0.09 10.47 -9.96
C PRO A 82 -1.61 10.71 -10.10
N TYR A 83 -2.31 10.81 -8.98
CA TYR A 83 -3.77 10.97 -8.91
C TYR A 83 -4.16 12.33 -8.32
N SER A 84 -5.35 12.82 -8.62
CA SER A 84 -5.92 13.91 -7.83
C SER A 84 -6.16 13.46 -6.39
N ARG A 85 -6.07 14.38 -5.41
CA ARG A 85 -6.14 14.07 -3.97
C ARG A 85 -7.29 13.11 -3.58
N ARG A 86 -8.50 13.37 -4.08
CA ARG A 86 -9.69 12.54 -3.78
C ARG A 86 -9.53 11.12 -4.33
N TRP A 87 -9.01 10.98 -5.55
CA TRP A 87 -8.74 9.68 -6.14
C TRP A 87 -7.62 8.96 -5.41
N ALA A 88 -6.56 9.67 -5.03
CA ALA A 88 -5.42 9.12 -4.32
C ALA A 88 -5.84 8.41 -3.01
N TYR A 89 -6.67 9.07 -2.17
CA TYR A 89 -7.21 8.42 -0.97
C TYR A 89 -8.09 7.21 -1.31
N LEU A 90 -8.98 7.34 -2.31
CA LEU A 90 -9.91 6.27 -2.66
C LEU A 90 -9.19 5.02 -3.14
N VAL A 91 -8.24 5.15 -4.07
CA VAL A 91 -7.53 3.98 -4.64
C VAL A 91 -6.64 3.30 -3.61
N ALA A 92 -6.03 4.07 -2.71
CA ALA A 92 -5.18 3.52 -1.66
C ALA A 92 -5.99 2.80 -0.58
N GLU A 93 -7.14 3.36 -0.18
CA GLU A 93 -8.06 2.70 0.74
C GLU A 93 -8.59 1.39 0.14
N LEU A 94 -9.01 1.39 -1.13
CA LEU A 94 -9.46 0.18 -1.83
C LEU A 94 -8.35 -0.87 -1.97
N ALA A 95 -7.12 -0.46 -2.31
CA ALA A 95 -5.98 -1.35 -2.39
C ALA A 95 -5.63 -1.98 -1.03
N GLY A 96 -5.67 -1.18 0.04
CA GLY A 96 -5.43 -1.67 1.41
C GLY A 96 -6.48 -2.68 1.86
N ARG A 97 -7.77 -2.39 1.62
CA ARG A 97 -8.85 -3.34 1.94
C ARG A 97 -8.74 -4.64 1.15
N ALA A 98 -8.43 -4.57 -0.15
CA ALA A 98 -8.19 -5.76 -0.96
C ALA A 98 -6.99 -6.58 -0.44
N ALA A 99 -5.94 -5.92 0.05
CA ALA A 99 -4.82 -6.59 0.69
C ALA A 99 -5.23 -7.29 2.00
N VAL A 100 -6.10 -6.68 2.81
CA VAL A 100 -6.69 -7.29 4.01
C VAL A 100 -7.52 -8.53 3.66
N ASP A 101 -8.36 -8.46 2.63
CA ASP A 101 -9.16 -9.61 2.19
C ASP A 101 -8.26 -10.78 1.76
N VAL A 102 -7.11 -10.50 1.12
CA VAL A 102 -6.10 -11.52 0.78
C VAL A 102 -5.39 -12.07 2.03
N ILE A 103 -5.11 -11.24 3.03
CA ILE A 103 -4.49 -11.66 4.31
C ILE A 103 -5.40 -12.63 5.05
N LEU A 104 -6.70 -12.32 5.12
CA LEU A 104 -7.68 -13.14 5.84
C LEU A 104 -8.05 -14.42 5.09
N GLY A 105 -7.93 -14.41 3.75
CA GLY A 105 -8.37 -15.52 2.92
C GLY A 105 -9.90 -15.59 2.83
N PRO A 106 -10.46 -16.61 2.15
CA PRO A 106 -11.90 -16.81 2.10
C PRO A 106 -12.46 -17.07 3.50
N ASP A 107 -13.58 -16.44 3.83
CA ASP A 107 -14.39 -16.81 5.00
C ASP A 107 -14.81 -18.29 4.81
N GLU A 108 -14.51 -19.16 5.79
CA GLU A 108 -14.81 -20.60 5.76
C GLU A 108 -16.32 -20.91 5.66
#